data_AF-A0ABD6QEG5-F1
#
_entry.id   AF-A0ABD6QEG5-F1
#
_cell.length_a   1.000
_cell.length_b   1.000
_cell.length_c   1.000
_cell.angle_alpha   90.00
_cell.angle_beta   90.00
_cell.angle_gamma   90.00
#
_symmetry.space_group_name_H-M   'P 1'
#
loop_
_entity.id
_entity.type
_entity.pdbx_description
1 polymer ?
#
loop_
_entity_poly.entity_id
_entity_poly.type
_entity_poly.pdbx_seq_one_letter_code
_entity_poly.pdbx_strand_id
1 'polypeptide(L)'
;MEQTPATTRTVFPGISSRAWEHPADRTALTALRRLKGFDQILKLLSGMLRERKHRLLYLATSARVGPRQFADLDALLEECVQVLDAPVRPEMFVIQSPVVNAYCIGMDDPFIVITSSMYELMTHDEMRFIVGHELGHALSGHAVYRTMLDHLMRLASSFGFVPVGGWALRAILAGLQEWERKSELSGDRAGLLCGQDIDMAIRVELKLAAGSHLDKLDSQAFLAQARDYEATGDMRDGLLKLLNLELESHPFSVLRAAALTKWVDTGGYGAIMAGNYPLKGDDATASWTDDVSAAARHYKDGFDQSNDPLIRGIRDGLGGVIDGVGQAATSAADSMGRKIAEWRRNNGQSEE
;
A
#
# COMPACT_ATOMS: atom_id res chain seq x y z
N MET A 1 18.76 -5.99 -30.17
CA MET A 1 17.61 -5.37 -29.48
C MET A 1 16.45 -5.39 -30.46
N GLU A 2 15.69 -6.47 -30.48
CA GLU A 2 14.39 -6.47 -31.16
C GLU A 2 13.44 -5.67 -30.28
N GLN A 3 13.03 -4.51 -30.77
CA GLN A 3 11.97 -3.74 -30.14
C GLN A 3 10.65 -4.47 -30.42
N THR A 4 10.12 -5.14 -29.41
CA THR A 4 8.72 -5.58 -29.40
C THR A 4 7.84 -4.37 -29.74
N PRO A 5 6.88 -4.48 -30.69
CA PRO A 5 6.03 -3.36 -31.04
C PRO A 5 5.29 -2.87 -29.78
N ALA A 6 5.30 -1.55 -29.55
CA ALA A 6 4.59 -0.93 -28.43
C ALA A 6 3.08 -1.18 -28.60
N THR A 7 2.54 -2.19 -27.94
CA THR A 7 1.11 -2.31 -27.72
C THR A 7 0.64 -1.06 -27.00
N THR A 8 -0.26 -0.30 -27.60
CA THR A 8 -0.89 0.86 -26.96
C THR A 8 -1.53 0.40 -25.65
N ARG A 9 -1.00 0.89 -24.52
CA ARG A 9 -1.51 0.57 -23.19
C ARG A 9 -2.91 1.14 -23.01
N THR A 10 -3.75 0.41 -22.28
CA THR A 10 -5.07 0.92 -21.86
C THR A 10 -4.86 2.09 -20.92
N VAL A 11 -5.51 3.22 -21.19
CA VAL A 11 -5.54 4.37 -20.28
C VAL A 11 -6.86 4.37 -19.52
N PHE A 12 -6.88 4.91 -18.30
CA PHE A 12 -8.06 4.93 -17.44
C PHE A 12 -8.51 6.37 -17.14
N PRO A 13 -9.15 7.07 -18.09
CA PRO A 13 -9.59 8.45 -17.88
C PRO A 13 -10.47 8.58 -16.64
N GLY A 14 -10.17 9.57 -15.79
CA GLY A 14 -10.93 9.88 -14.59
C GLY A 14 -10.81 8.88 -13.45
N ILE A 15 -9.93 7.86 -13.54
CA ILE A 15 -9.81 6.81 -12.52
C ILE A 15 -9.49 7.37 -11.13
N SER A 16 -10.25 6.99 -10.11
CA SER A 16 -9.95 7.31 -8.71
C SER A 16 -8.93 6.34 -8.15
N SER A 17 -8.10 6.78 -7.20
CA SER A 17 -7.15 5.91 -6.50
C SER A 17 -7.82 4.75 -5.76
N ARG A 18 -9.09 4.91 -5.41
CA ARG A 18 -9.96 3.87 -4.85
C ARG A 18 -10.09 2.63 -5.73
N ALA A 19 -9.77 2.74 -7.04
CA ALA A 19 -9.80 1.61 -7.96
C ALA A 19 -8.72 0.58 -7.62
N TRP A 20 -7.51 1.03 -7.26
CA TRP A 20 -6.40 0.13 -6.93
C TRP A 20 -6.13 0.01 -5.43
N GLU A 21 -6.57 0.97 -4.61
CA GLU A 21 -6.37 0.91 -3.16
C GLU A 21 -6.88 -0.40 -2.54
N HIS A 22 -6.01 -1.05 -1.79
CA HIS A 22 -6.32 -2.26 -1.08
C HIS A 22 -7.29 -1.96 0.09
N PRO A 23 -8.38 -2.73 0.29
CA PRO A 23 -9.33 -2.44 1.37
C PRO A 23 -8.69 -2.41 2.77
N ALA A 24 -7.68 -3.24 3.00
CA ALA A 24 -6.94 -3.27 4.26
C ALA A 24 -6.11 -2.00 4.51
N ASP A 25 -5.60 -1.35 3.47
CA ASP A 25 -4.85 -0.09 3.56
C ASP A 25 -5.78 1.04 4.03
N ARG A 26 -6.92 1.24 3.36
CA ARG A 26 -7.92 2.26 3.74
C ARG A 26 -8.43 2.07 5.17
N THR A 27 -8.58 0.80 5.59
CA THR A 27 -9.00 0.45 6.95
C THR A 27 -7.92 0.74 7.97
N ALA A 28 -6.69 0.32 7.71
CA ALA A 28 -5.55 0.56 8.58
C ALA A 28 -5.34 2.06 8.81
N LEU A 29 -5.42 2.86 7.74
CA LEU A 29 -5.29 4.31 7.83
C LEU A 29 -6.42 4.95 8.66
N THR A 30 -7.66 4.47 8.47
CA THR A 30 -8.81 4.96 9.25
C THR A 30 -8.69 4.60 10.72
N ALA A 31 -8.23 3.38 11.04
CA ALA A 31 -7.98 2.93 12.40
C ALA A 31 -6.85 3.75 13.06
N LEU A 32 -5.77 4.00 12.31
CA LEU A 32 -4.62 4.78 12.76
C LEU A 32 -5.02 6.22 13.13
N ARG A 33 -5.84 6.88 12.29
CA ARG A 33 -6.35 8.24 12.55
C ARG A 33 -7.20 8.35 13.82
N ARG A 34 -7.72 7.23 14.34
CA ARG A 34 -8.49 7.19 15.60
C ARG A 34 -7.60 7.08 16.84
N LEU A 35 -6.30 6.81 16.68
CA LEU A 35 -5.39 6.72 17.81
C LEU A 35 -5.22 8.09 18.48
N LYS A 36 -5.34 8.10 19.81
CA LYS A 36 -5.19 9.31 20.61
C LYS A 36 -3.79 9.89 20.42
N GLY A 37 -3.72 11.15 20.02
CA GLY A 37 -2.46 11.88 19.80
C GLY A 37 -1.92 11.85 18.37
N PHE A 38 -2.56 11.10 17.46
CA PHE A 38 -2.18 11.05 16.04
C PHE A 38 -2.21 12.44 15.39
N ASP A 39 -3.30 13.20 15.56
CA ASP A 39 -3.45 14.54 15.01
C ASP A 39 -2.40 15.53 15.53
N GLN A 40 -1.95 15.36 16.78
CA GLN A 40 -0.94 16.21 17.37
C GLN A 40 0.43 15.93 16.74
N ILE A 41 0.76 14.67 16.50
CA ILE A 41 1.98 14.27 15.77
C ILE A 41 1.93 14.78 14.34
N LEU A 42 0.79 14.63 13.65
CA LEU A 42 0.60 15.12 12.29
C LEU A 42 0.85 16.64 12.21
N LYS A 43 0.27 17.43 13.12
CA LYS A 43 0.49 18.89 13.17
C LYS A 43 1.94 19.26 13.47
N LEU A 44 2.58 18.56 14.41
CA LEU A 44 3.99 18.80 14.77
C LEU A 44 4.92 18.49 13.60
N LEU A 45 4.72 17.36 12.93
CA LEU A 45 5.50 16.97 11.76
C LEU A 45 5.23 17.91 10.58
N SER A 46 3.97 18.25 10.29
CA SER A 46 3.65 19.19 9.21
C SER A 46 4.33 20.56 9.40
N GLY A 47 4.41 21.07 10.64
CA GLY A 47 5.11 22.33 10.93
C GLY A 47 6.65 22.24 10.89
N MET A 48 7.21 21.09 11.25
CA MET A 48 8.65 20.84 11.27
C MET A 48 9.20 20.48 9.88
N LEU A 49 8.42 19.76 9.10
CA LEU A 49 8.72 19.24 7.78
C LEU A 49 8.30 20.24 6.70
N ARG A 50 8.83 21.46 6.76
CA ARG A 50 8.82 22.32 5.58
C ARG A 50 9.58 21.61 4.47
N GLU A 51 8.84 21.06 3.51
CA GLU A 51 9.25 20.17 2.41
C GLU A 51 10.51 20.63 1.67
N ARG A 52 10.73 21.96 1.64
CA ARG A 52 11.90 22.61 1.08
C ARG A 52 13.22 21.96 1.49
N LYS A 53 13.39 21.44 2.71
CA LYS A 53 14.66 20.80 3.13
C LYS A 53 14.92 19.46 2.43
N HIS A 54 13.92 18.59 2.28
CA HIS A 54 14.09 17.27 1.66
C HIS A 54 14.34 17.39 0.17
N ARG A 55 13.53 18.19 -0.50
CA ARG A 55 13.69 18.44 -1.94
C ARG A 55 15.04 19.07 -2.28
N LEU A 56 15.53 20.00 -1.45
CA LEU A 56 16.87 20.58 -1.61
C LEU A 56 17.98 19.55 -1.40
N LEU A 57 17.81 18.59 -0.48
CA LEU A 57 18.77 17.50 -0.29
C LEU A 57 18.86 16.62 -1.54
N TYR A 58 17.72 16.16 -2.07
CA TYR A 58 17.73 15.34 -3.30
C TYR A 58 18.26 16.12 -4.50
N LEU A 59 17.92 17.40 -4.65
CA LEU A 59 18.54 18.25 -5.67
C LEU A 59 20.08 18.33 -5.55
N ALA A 60 20.63 18.19 -4.34
CA ALA A 60 22.06 18.25 -4.11
C ALA A 60 22.75 16.87 -4.24
N THR A 61 22.06 15.76 -3.99
CA THR A 61 22.67 14.42 -3.87
C THR A 61 22.18 13.40 -4.88
N SER A 62 21.30 13.76 -5.82
CA SER A 62 20.70 12.85 -6.79
C SER A 62 20.60 13.47 -8.18
N ALA A 63 20.42 12.63 -9.20
CA ALA A 63 20.15 13.07 -10.55
C ALA A 63 18.64 13.25 -10.75
N ARG A 64 18.20 14.44 -11.17
CA ARG A 64 16.81 14.68 -11.51
C ARG A 64 16.48 14.01 -12.84
N VAL A 65 15.42 13.21 -12.87
CA VAL A 65 14.92 12.58 -14.09
C VAL A 65 14.29 13.64 -15.00
N GLY A 66 14.55 13.54 -16.29
CA GLY A 66 14.08 14.47 -17.30
C GLY A 66 14.52 14.06 -18.71
N PRO A 67 14.14 14.81 -19.76
CA PRO A 67 14.41 14.44 -21.15
C PRO A 67 15.91 14.39 -21.51
N ARG A 68 16.79 14.90 -20.64
CA ARG A 68 18.26 14.88 -20.82
C ARG A 68 19.00 14.00 -19.81
N GLN A 69 18.31 13.48 -18.79
CA GLN A 69 18.89 12.68 -17.71
C GLN A 69 17.90 11.58 -17.36
N PHE A 70 18.26 10.31 -17.60
CA PHE A 70 17.31 9.19 -17.46
C PHE A 70 16.04 9.39 -18.29
N ALA A 71 16.21 9.71 -19.58
CA ALA A 71 15.09 10.00 -20.49
C ALA A 71 14.13 8.81 -20.67
N ASP A 72 14.62 7.60 -20.44
CA ASP A 72 13.82 6.38 -20.39
C ASP A 72 12.89 6.32 -19.17
N LEU A 73 13.38 6.69 -17.97
CA LEU A 73 12.53 6.86 -16.79
C LEU A 73 11.53 8.02 -16.95
N ASP A 74 11.95 9.10 -17.59
CA ASP A 74 11.10 10.26 -17.88
C ASP A 74 9.90 9.86 -18.76
N ALA A 75 10.15 9.03 -19.77
CA ALA A 75 9.13 8.46 -20.64
C ALA A 75 8.24 7.46 -19.90
N LEU A 76 8.80 6.57 -19.07
CA LEU A 76 8.02 5.64 -18.26
C LEU A 76 7.08 6.35 -17.28
N LEU A 77 7.57 7.42 -16.63
CA LEU A 77 6.72 8.22 -15.75
C LEU A 77 5.59 8.88 -16.53
N GLU A 78 5.88 9.42 -17.71
CA GLU A 78 4.86 10.03 -18.58
C GLU A 78 3.79 9.01 -19.00
N GLU A 79 4.20 7.80 -19.38
CA GLU A 79 3.27 6.69 -19.67
C GLU A 79 2.40 6.36 -18.46
N CYS A 80 2.98 6.18 -17.27
CA CYS A 80 2.24 5.87 -16.06
C CYS A 80 1.26 6.99 -15.65
N VAL A 81 1.67 8.25 -15.82
CA VAL A 81 0.81 9.43 -15.62
C VAL A 81 -0.39 9.39 -16.55
N GLN A 82 -0.20 9.03 -17.82
CA GLN A 82 -1.29 8.90 -18.77
C GLN A 82 -2.20 7.70 -18.45
N VAL A 83 -1.63 6.56 -18.07
CA VAL A 83 -2.40 5.36 -17.74
C VAL A 83 -3.30 5.59 -16.53
N LEU A 84 -2.76 6.12 -15.44
CA LEU A 84 -3.50 6.38 -14.19
C LEU A 84 -4.21 7.75 -14.17
N ASP A 85 -4.22 8.46 -15.31
CA ASP A 85 -4.79 9.80 -15.45
C ASP A 85 -4.32 10.75 -14.33
N ALA A 86 -3.04 10.72 -13.95
CA ALA A 86 -2.53 11.47 -12.81
C ALA A 86 -2.73 12.99 -13.04
N PRO A 87 -3.40 13.73 -12.12
CA PRO A 87 -3.69 15.15 -12.31
C PRO A 87 -2.43 16.02 -12.24
N VAL A 88 -1.41 15.53 -11.53
CA VAL A 88 -0.11 16.18 -11.39
C VAL A 88 0.96 15.13 -11.65
N ARG A 89 1.94 15.50 -12.46
CA ARG A 89 3.14 14.70 -12.70
C ARG A 89 4.14 14.96 -11.56
N PRO A 90 4.43 13.97 -10.70
CA PRO A 90 5.42 14.14 -9.64
C PRO A 90 6.82 14.27 -10.23
N GLU A 91 7.75 14.82 -9.45
CA GLU A 91 9.15 14.75 -9.82
C GLU A 91 9.71 13.36 -9.56
N MET A 92 10.80 13.02 -10.26
CA MET A 92 11.52 11.78 -10.04
C MET A 92 13.03 12.03 -9.99
N PHE A 93 13.71 11.30 -9.10
CA PHE A 93 15.14 11.39 -8.89
C PHE A 93 15.78 10.00 -8.85
N VAL A 94 17.03 9.92 -9.32
CA VAL A 94 17.87 8.72 -9.17
C VAL A 94 18.99 9.01 -8.18
N ILE A 95 19.02 8.27 -7.07
CA ILE A 95 20.05 8.38 -6.04
C ILE A 95 21.01 7.20 -6.11
N GLN A 96 22.31 7.46 -5.94
CA GLN A 96 23.30 6.40 -5.85
C GLN A 96 23.09 5.61 -4.55
N SER A 97 22.80 4.32 -4.67
CA SER A 97 22.69 3.42 -3.53
C SER A 97 22.90 1.96 -3.95
N PRO A 98 23.64 1.16 -3.16
CA PRO A 98 23.79 -0.27 -3.42
C PRO A 98 22.54 -1.07 -3.02
N VAL A 99 21.59 -0.46 -2.30
CA VAL A 99 20.35 -1.10 -1.86
C VAL A 99 19.27 -0.87 -2.92
N VAL A 100 18.74 -1.98 -3.46
CA VAL A 100 17.60 -1.99 -4.41
C VAL A 100 16.40 -1.41 -3.70
N ASN A 101 15.95 -0.23 -4.12
CA ASN A 101 14.81 0.43 -3.51
C ASN A 101 14.17 1.48 -4.45
N ALA A 102 12.89 1.73 -4.23
CA ALA A 102 12.15 2.85 -4.77
C ALA A 102 11.20 3.35 -3.68
N TYR A 103 10.92 4.65 -3.66
CA TYR A 103 9.96 5.20 -2.72
C TYR A 103 9.42 6.56 -3.16
N CYS A 104 8.17 6.81 -2.79
CA CYS A 104 7.50 8.09 -2.91
C CYS A 104 7.39 8.77 -1.55
N ILE A 105 7.90 10.00 -1.45
CA ILE A 105 7.89 10.82 -0.24
C ILE A 105 7.54 12.27 -0.57
N GLY A 106 7.15 13.03 0.43
CA GLY A 106 6.65 14.40 0.28
C GLY A 106 5.33 14.60 1.00
N MET A 107 5.02 15.85 1.33
CA MET A 107 3.83 16.24 2.08
C MET A 107 2.86 17.01 1.20
N ASP A 108 3.31 18.11 0.60
CA ASP A 108 2.48 18.95 -0.27
C ASP A 108 2.73 18.58 -1.75
N ASP A 109 3.99 18.38 -2.13
CA ASP A 109 4.43 18.00 -3.48
C ASP A 109 5.21 16.66 -3.47
N PRO A 110 4.52 15.49 -3.49
CA PRO A 110 5.17 14.19 -3.55
C PRO A 110 6.12 14.03 -4.73
N PHE A 111 7.24 13.36 -4.50
CA PHE A 111 8.21 13.01 -5.52
C PHE A 111 8.71 11.57 -5.33
N ILE A 112 9.10 10.97 -6.44
CA ILE A 112 9.56 9.59 -6.54
C ILE A 112 11.09 9.56 -6.49
N VAL A 113 11.66 8.59 -5.78
CA VAL A 113 13.09 8.33 -5.75
C VAL A 113 13.35 6.88 -6.13
N ILE A 114 14.24 6.68 -7.10
CA ILE A 114 14.71 5.37 -7.53
C ILE A 114 16.18 5.24 -7.15
N THR A 115 16.59 4.10 -6.60
CA THR A 115 18.03 3.85 -6.37
C THR A 115 18.72 3.39 -7.64
N SER A 116 20.01 3.69 -7.78
CA SER A 116 20.81 3.22 -8.92
C SER A 116 20.79 1.70 -9.08
N SER A 117 20.78 0.95 -7.97
CA SER A 117 20.68 -0.52 -7.98
C SER A 117 19.31 -1.03 -8.42
N MET A 118 18.21 -0.34 -8.09
CA MET A 118 16.89 -0.66 -8.65
C MET A 118 16.88 -0.46 -10.17
N TYR A 119 17.45 0.67 -10.62
CA TYR A 119 17.60 0.98 -12.05
C TYR A 119 18.45 -0.07 -12.80
N GLU A 120 19.49 -0.60 -12.17
CA GLU A 120 20.33 -1.66 -12.76
C GLU A 120 19.67 -3.05 -12.74
N LEU A 121 18.83 -3.35 -11.75
CA LEU A 121 18.22 -4.67 -11.57
C LEU A 121 17.06 -4.92 -12.55
N MET A 122 16.26 -3.89 -12.82
CA MET A 122 15.04 -4.00 -13.60
C MET A 122 15.27 -3.73 -15.09
N THR A 123 14.60 -4.51 -15.92
CA THR A 123 14.45 -4.18 -17.34
C THR A 123 13.53 -2.98 -17.52
N HIS A 124 13.49 -2.40 -18.72
CA HIS A 124 12.63 -1.26 -19.01
C HIS A 124 11.15 -1.52 -18.70
N ASP A 125 10.64 -2.70 -19.02
CA ASP A 125 9.23 -3.02 -18.78
C ASP A 125 8.92 -3.30 -17.30
N GLU A 126 9.85 -3.93 -16.59
CA GLU A 126 9.77 -4.13 -15.14
C GLU A 126 9.87 -2.81 -14.37
N MET A 127 10.70 -1.88 -14.84
CA MET A 127 10.80 -0.54 -14.25
C MET A 127 9.49 0.25 -14.38
N ARG A 128 8.67 -0.03 -15.40
CA ARG A 128 7.31 0.55 -15.50
C ARG A 128 6.42 0.14 -14.33
N PHE A 129 6.50 -1.11 -13.89
CA PHE A 129 5.78 -1.57 -12.70
C PHE A 129 6.23 -0.78 -11.46
N ILE A 130 7.55 -0.63 -11.27
CA ILE A 130 8.12 0.13 -10.14
C ILE A 130 7.66 1.60 -10.18
N VAL A 131 7.74 2.26 -11.34
CA VAL A 131 7.30 3.66 -11.50
C VAL A 131 5.79 3.80 -11.29
N GLY A 132 4.99 2.87 -11.82
CA GLY A 132 3.54 2.84 -11.62
C GLY A 132 3.16 2.60 -10.16
N HIS A 133 3.91 1.75 -9.46
CA HIS A 133 3.75 1.48 -8.04
C HIS A 133 3.97 2.75 -7.20
N GLU A 134 5.10 3.45 -7.41
CA GLU A 134 5.39 4.69 -6.68
C GLU A 134 4.44 5.84 -7.05
N LEU A 135 4.02 5.93 -8.31
CA LEU A 135 2.98 6.87 -8.71
C LEU A 135 1.64 6.55 -8.02
N GLY A 136 1.31 5.28 -7.86
CA GLY A 136 0.15 4.82 -7.08
C GLY A 136 0.18 5.35 -5.65
N HIS A 137 1.34 5.27 -4.98
CA HIS A 137 1.51 5.85 -3.64
C HIS A 137 1.32 7.38 -3.62
N ALA A 138 1.83 8.09 -4.62
CA ALA A 138 1.62 9.53 -4.74
C ALA A 138 0.12 9.87 -4.86
N LEU A 139 -0.59 9.16 -5.75
CA LEU A 139 -2.01 9.39 -6.04
C LEU A 139 -2.94 8.98 -4.89
N SER A 140 -2.59 7.95 -4.12
CA SER A 140 -3.33 7.52 -2.93
C SER A 140 -3.02 8.35 -1.68
N GLY A 141 -2.13 9.35 -1.76
CA GLY A 141 -1.74 10.18 -0.61
C GLY A 141 -0.89 9.43 0.43
N HIS A 142 -0.26 8.32 0.05
CA HIS A 142 0.56 7.48 0.93
C HIS A 142 1.89 8.17 1.29
N ALA A 143 2.41 9.02 0.39
CA ALA A 143 3.67 9.74 0.57
C ALA A 143 3.75 10.51 1.90
N VAL A 144 2.63 11.11 2.33
CA VAL A 144 2.51 11.87 3.58
C VAL A 144 2.83 10.98 4.79
N TYR A 145 2.13 9.85 4.89
CA TYR A 145 2.25 8.95 6.04
C TYR A 145 3.58 8.20 6.05
N ARG A 146 4.10 7.84 4.87
CA ARG A 146 5.45 7.27 4.72
C ARG A 146 6.52 8.27 5.18
N THR A 147 6.42 9.53 4.73
CA THR A 147 7.31 10.61 5.18
C THR A 147 7.25 10.79 6.69
N MET A 148 6.06 10.72 7.30
CA MET A 148 5.92 10.79 8.75
C MET A 148 6.60 9.61 9.46
N LEU A 149 6.37 8.38 8.99
CA LEU A 149 6.96 7.18 9.55
C LEU A 149 8.49 7.25 9.54
N ASP A 150 9.10 7.62 8.41
CA ASP A 150 10.54 7.81 8.28
C ASP A 150 11.11 8.77 9.32
N HIS A 151 10.43 9.89 9.54
CA HIS A 151 10.86 10.88 10.54
C HIS A 151 10.73 10.35 11.96
N LEU A 152 9.62 9.68 12.27
CA LEU A 152 9.40 9.09 13.58
C LEU A 152 10.41 7.98 13.88
N MET A 153 10.75 7.15 12.89
CA MET A 153 11.79 6.12 13.02
C MET A 153 13.17 6.73 13.23
N ARG A 154 13.54 7.77 12.46
CA ARG A 154 14.81 8.50 12.66
C ARG A 154 14.89 9.12 14.05
N LEU A 155 13.82 9.75 14.53
CA LEU A 155 13.75 10.29 15.88
C LEU A 155 13.87 9.17 16.92
N ALA A 156 13.11 8.08 16.79
CA ALA A 156 13.16 6.95 17.70
C ALA A 156 14.57 6.32 17.78
N SER A 157 15.27 6.23 16.65
CA SER A 157 16.66 5.73 16.60
C SER A 157 17.67 6.70 17.25
N SER A 158 17.38 8.00 17.24
CA SER A 158 18.26 9.04 17.78
C SER A 158 18.16 9.20 19.30
N PHE A 159 17.00 8.93 19.90
CA PHE A 159 16.73 9.22 21.31
C PHE A 159 16.95 8.05 22.28
N GLY A 160 17.29 6.84 21.78
CA GLY A 160 17.46 5.66 22.65
C GLY A 160 16.19 5.28 23.42
N PHE A 161 16.25 4.23 24.24
CA PHE A 161 15.10 3.66 24.97
C PHE A 161 14.41 4.70 25.89
N VAL A 162 13.17 5.09 25.58
CA VAL A 162 12.35 6.00 26.41
C VAL A 162 11.33 5.21 27.26
N PRO A 163 11.35 5.29 28.62
CA PRO A 163 10.36 4.62 29.45
C PRO A 163 9.00 5.35 29.46
N VAL A 164 7.92 4.56 29.49
CA VAL A 164 6.50 4.91 29.75
C VAL A 164 5.80 5.80 28.70
N GLY A 165 6.41 6.89 28.23
CA GLY A 165 5.88 7.69 27.11
C GLY A 165 6.04 7.02 25.73
N GLY A 166 6.95 6.04 25.64
CA GLY A 166 7.23 5.29 24.42
C GLY A 166 6.12 4.35 23.97
N TRP A 167 5.18 3.93 24.83
CA TRP A 167 4.16 2.95 24.45
C TRP A 167 3.13 3.50 23.46
N ALA A 168 2.68 4.74 23.65
CA ALA A 168 1.77 5.38 22.70
C ALA A 168 2.45 5.64 21.35
N LEU A 169 3.69 6.12 21.36
CA LEU A 169 4.49 6.30 20.14
C LEU A 169 4.77 4.96 19.45
N ARG A 170 5.09 3.90 20.19
CA ARG A 170 5.26 2.54 19.66
C ARG A 170 3.99 1.99 19.04
N ALA A 171 2.83 2.22 19.65
CA ALA A 171 1.55 1.82 19.06
C ALA A 171 1.26 2.58 17.76
N ILE A 172 1.58 3.87 17.69
CA ILE A 172 1.46 4.67 16.46
C ILE A 172 2.45 4.20 15.40
N LEU A 173 3.70 3.92 15.77
CA LEU A 173 4.72 3.37 14.86
C LEU A 173 4.30 2.00 14.33
N ALA A 174 3.87 1.08 15.19
CA ALA A 174 3.39 -0.24 14.79
C ALA A 174 2.16 -0.13 13.86
N GLY A 175 1.23 0.79 14.16
CA GLY A 175 0.08 1.07 13.31
C GLY A 175 0.48 1.65 11.95
N LEU A 176 1.45 2.57 11.90
CA LEU A 176 1.99 3.14 10.66
C LEU A 176 2.73 2.09 9.84
N GLN A 177 3.55 1.24 10.46
CA GLN A 177 4.25 0.15 9.78
C GLN A 177 3.26 -0.89 9.23
N GLU A 178 2.20 -1.21 9.98
CA GLU A 178 1.16 -2.11 9.48
C GLU A 178 0.39 -1.49 8.33
N TRP A 179 0.06 -0.20 8.41
CA TRP A 179 -0.53 0.54 7.31
C TRP A 179 0.41 0.55 6.08
N GLU A 180 1.70 0.84 6.26
CA GLU A 180 2.70 0.87 5.19
C GLU A 180 2.71 -0.47 4.44
N ARG A 181 2.78 -1.59 5.18
CA ARG A 181 2.68 -2.94 4.61
C ARG A 181 1.42 -3.18 3.79
N LYS A 182 0.26 -2.63 4.17
CA LYS A 182 -0.96 -2.75 3.37
C LYS A 182 -0.97 -1.82 2.17
N SER A 183 -0.36 -0.64 2.30
CA SER A 183 -0.26 0.35 1.23
C SER A 183 0.58 -0.16 0.06
N GLU A 184 1.56 -1.04 0.31
CA GLU A 184 2.34 -1.73 -0.73
C GLU A 184 1.46 -2.54 -1.68
N LEU A 185 0.40 -3.19 -1.18
CA LEU A 185 -0.54 -3.93 -2.03
C LEU A 185 -1.35 -2.99 -2.93
N SER A 186 -1.61 -1.76 -2.48
CA SER A 186 -2.22 -0.71 -3.30
C SER A 186 -1.24 -0.25 -4.39
N GLY A 187 0.04 -0.06 -4.04
CA GLY A 187 1.11 0.25 -4.99
C GLY A 187 1.26 -0.85 -6.05
N ASP A 188 1.26 -2.13 -5.66
CA ASP A 188 1.40 -3.26 -6.58
C ASP A 188 0.29 -3.29 -7.63
N ARG A 189 -0.94 -3.00 -7.21
CA ARG A 189 -2.08 -2.91 -8.11
C ARG A 189 -1.93 -1.75 -9.09
N ALA A 190 -1.47 -0.58 -8.64
CA ALA A 190 -1.16 0.55 -9.51
C ALA A 190 -0.03 0.21 -10.50
N GLY A 191 1.04 -0.45 -10.02
CA GLY A 191 2.13 -0.96 -10.84
C GLY A 191 1.65 -1.93 -11.91
N LEU A 192 0.75 -2.86 -11.57
CA LEU A 192 0.14 -3.79 -12.52
C LEU A 192 -0.78 -3.09 -13.53
N LEU A 193 -1.50 -2.04 -13.14
CA LEU A 193 -2.32 -1.24 -14.07
C LEU A 193 -1.44 -0.49 -15.10
N CYS A 194 -0.29 0.03 -14.69
CA CYS A 194 0.69 0.62 -15.60
C CYS A 194 1.40 -0.42 -16.47
N GLY A 195 1.73 -1.58 -15.90
CA GLY A 195 2.44 -2.66 -16.58
C GLY A 195 1.58 -3.44 -17.57
N GLN A 196 0.33 -3.71 -17.20
CA GLN A 196 -0.67 -4.52 -17.93
C GLN A 196 -0.21 -5.95 -18.26
N ASP A 197 0.70 -6.49 -17.45
CA ASP A 197 1.29 -7.81 -17.59
C ASP A 197 1.53 -8.40 -16.20
N ILE A 198 0.74 -9.43 -15.85
CA ILE A 198 0.83 -10.12 -14.56
C ILE A 198 2.09 -10.96 -14.43
N ASP A 199 2.57 -11.56 -15.52
CA ASP A 199 3.79 -12.38 -15.50
C ASP A 199 5.02 -11.49 -15.28
N MET A 200 5.02 -10.29 -15.88
CA MET A 200 6.03 -9.27 -15.60
C MET A 200 5.97 -8.80 -14.14
N ALA A 201 4.78 -8.53 -13.60
CA ALA A 201 4.65 -8.10 -12.20
C ALA A 201 5.15 -9.18 -11.21
N ILE A 202 4.83 -10.45 -11.45
CA ILE A 202 5.36 -11.57 -10.64
C ILE A 202 6.89 -11.67 -10.76
N ARG A 203 7.44 -11.44 -11.95
CA ARG A 203 8.88 -11.43 -12.19
C ARG A 203 9.58 -10.29 -11.46
N VAL A 204 8.95 -9.12 -11.34
CA VAL A 204 9.47 -8.01 -10.51
C VAL A 204 9.61 -8.46 -9.06
N GLU A 205 8.55 -9.03 -8.47
CA GLU A 205 8.59 -9.54 -7.09
C GLU A 205 9.66 -10.62 -6.89
N LEU A 206 9.80 -11.51 -7.86
CA LEU A 206 10.82 -12.55 -7.88
C LEU A 206 12.24 -11.94 -7.87
N LYS A 207 12.47 -10.88 -8.65
CA LYS A 207 13.75 -10.15 -8.68
C LYS A 207 14.02 -9.39 -7.39
N LEU A 208 13.00 -8.78 -6.80
CA LEU A 208 13.14 -8.12 -5.50
C LEU A 208 13.51 -9.12 -4.40
N ALA A 209 13.00 -10.35 -4.48
CA ALA A 209 13.34 -11.41 -3.54
C ALA A 209 14.74 -12.03 -3.77
N ALA A 210 15.13 -12.25 -5.02
CA ALA A 210 16.25 -13.15 -5.36
C ALA A 210 17.30 -12.57 -6.35
N GLY A 211 17.10 -11.35 -6.85
CA GLY A 211 18.01 -10.70 -7.81
C GLY A 211 17.76 -11.12 -9.27
N SER A 212 18.73 -10.84 -10.15
CA SER A 212 18.57 -10.86 -11.62
C SER A 212 18.71 -12.24 -12.30
N HIS A 213 18.93 -13.32 -11.55
CA HIS A 213 19.20 -14.66 -12.10
C HIS A 213 17.93 -15.40 -12.54
N LEU A 214 17.16 -14.80 -13.45
CA LEU A 214 15.90 -15.36 -13.95
C LEU A 214 16.05 -16.75 -14.60
N ASP A 215 17.25 -17.07 -15.10
CA ASP A 215 17.59 -18.41 -15.62
C ASP A 215 17.51 -19.51 -14.55
N LYS A 216 17.51 -19.14 -13.28
CA LYS A 216 17.43 -20.04 -12.11
C LYS A 216 16.12 -19.91 -11.35
N LEU A 217 15.26 -18.98 -11.73
CA LEU A 217 14.06 -18.63 -10.99
C LEU A 217 12.81 -19.09 -11.73
N ASP A 218 11.87 -19.68 -11.00
CA ASP A 218 10.61 -20.20 -11.52
C ASP A 218 9.45 -19.52 -10.80
N SER A 219 8.60 -18.82 -11.55
CA SER A 219 7.47 -18.06 -11.01
C SER A 219 6.40 -18.95 -10.38
N GLN A 220 6.19 -20.16 -10.90
CA GLN A 220 5.24 -21.11 -10.34
C GLN A 220 5.76 -21.71 -9.03
N ALA A 221 7.05 -22.01 -8.95
CA ALA A 221 7.71 -22.43 -7.72
C ALA A 221 7.65 -21.32 -6.65
N PHE A 222 7.84 -20.06 -7.04
CA PHE A 222 7.72 -18.91 -6.14
C PHE A 222 6.28 -18.72 -5.63
N LEU A 223 5.27 -18.85 -6.50
CA LEU A 223 3.87 -18.82 -6.07
C LEU A 223 3.47 -20.05 -5.22
N ALA A 224 4.08 -21.21 -5.47
CA ALA A 224 3.93 -22.38 -4.61
C ALA A 224 4.53 -22.12 -3.22
N GLN A 225 5.70 -21.47 -3.15
CA GLN A 225 6.31 -21.03 -1.90
C GLN A 225 5.39 -20.08 -1.11
N ALA A 226 4.62 -19.22 -1.78
CA ALA A 226 3.62 -18.38 -1.10
C ALA A 226 2.57 -19.22 -0.38
N ARG A 227 2.02 -20.24 -1.05
CA ARG A 227 1.03 -21.17 -0.47
C ARG A 227 1.63 -21.97 0.69
N ASP A 228 2.87 -22.40 0.54
CA ASP A 228 3.59 -23.08 1.61
C ASP A 228 3.80 -22.15 2.80
N TYR A 229 4.22 -20.90 2.58
CA TYR A 229 4.38 -19.91 3.63
C TYR A 229 3.05 -19.64 4.37
N GLU A 230 1.92 -19.55 3.66
CA GLU A 230 0.61 -19.38 4.29
C GLU A 230 0.19 -20.62 5.09
N ALA A 231 0.39 -21.83 4.56
CA ALA A 231 -0.12 -23.07 5.14
C ALA A 231 0.81 -23.72 6.19
N THR A 232 2.10 -23.39 6.20
CA THR A 232 3.11 -24.07 7.01
C THR A 232 3.09 -23.63 8.47
N GLY A 233 3.25 -24.60 9.38
CA GLY A 233 3.59 -24.38 10.78
C GLY A 233 2.46 -24.64 11.76
N ASP A 234 2.73 -24.36 13.03
CA ASP A 234 1.74 -24.32 14.10
C ASP A 234 1.38 -22.86 14.48
N MET A 235 0.54 -22.67 15.51
CA MET A 235 0.14 -21.33 15.97
C MET A 235 1.34 -20.46 16.40
N ARG A 236 2.44 -21.05 16.86
CA ARG A 236 3.67 -20.33 17.21
C ARG A 236 4.38 -19.87 15.95
N ASP A 237 4.39 -20.69 14.90
CA ASP A 237 4.91 -20.28 13.59
C ASP A 237 4.09 -19.13 12.99
N GLY A 238 2.76 -19.13 13.17
CA GLY A 238 1.91 -17.98 12.82
C GLY A 238 2.30 -16.68 13.55
N LEU A 239 2.62 -16.77 14.85
CA LEU A 239 3.14 -15.62 15.61
C LEU A 239 4.53 -15.21 15.14
N LEU A 240 5.42 -16.15 14.81
CA LEU A 240 6.74 -15.87 14.28
C LEU A 240 6.68 -15.19 12.91
N LYS A 241 5.74 -15.57 12.04
CA LYS A 241 5.49 -14.88 10.76
C LYS A 241 5.09 -13.42 10.99
N LEU A 242 4.20 -13.16 11.95
CA LEU A 242 3.81 -11.79 12.33
C LEU A 242 5.01 -10.98 12.84
N LEU A 243 5.85 -11.58 13.70
CA LEU A 243 7.05 -10.92 14.24
C LEU A 243 8.11 -10.65 13.15
N ASN A 244 8.26 -11.57 12.18
CA ASN A 244 9.17 -11.36 11.05
C ASN A 244 8.71 -10.22 10.13
N LEU A 245 7.40 -9.99 10.02
CA LEU A 245 6.84 -8.85 9.27
C LEU A 245 7.01 -7.51 10.02
N GLU A 246 7.15 -7.52 11.34
CA GLU A 246 7.24 -6.31 12.18
C GLU A 246 8.49 -5.46 11.88
N LEU A 247 9.59 -6.11 11.47
CA LEU A 247 10.88 -5.45 11.21
C LEU A 247 11.15 -5.11 9.74
N GLU A 248 10.26 -5.53 8.83
CA GLU A 248 10.43 -5.28 7.40
C GLU A 248 9.72 -4.00 6.97
N SER A 249 10.38 -3.24 6.08
CA SER A 249 9.84 -2.00 5.51
C SER A 249 8.75 -2.26 4.46
N HIS A 250 8.77 -3.43 3.84
CA HIS A 250 7.80 -3.85 2.81
C HIS A 250 7.38 -5.31 3.12
N PRO A 251 6.15 -5.74 2.77
CA PRO A 251 5.79 -7.15 2.87
C PRO A 251 6.72 -8.01 2.01
N PHE A 252 6.94 -9.26 2.42
CA PHE A 252 7.73 -10.20 1.63
C PHE A 252 7.20 -10.29 0.20
N SER A 253 8.08 -10.18 -0.80
CA SER A 253 7.73 -10.20 -2.23
C SER A 253 6.89 -11.41 -2.63
N VAL A 254 7.10 -12.56 -1.98
CA VAL A 254 6.31 -13.78 -2.23
C VAL A 254 4.82 -13.60 -1.88
N LEU A 255 4.51 -12.83 -0.83
CA LEU A 255 3.14 -12.51 -0.42
C LEU A 255 2.51 -11.44 -1.32
N ARG A 256 3.31 -10.49 -1.80
CA ARG A 256 2.88 -9.48 -2.78
C ARG A 256 2.50 -10.11 -4.11
N ALA A 257 3.32 -11.04 -4.61
CA ALA A 257 3.03 -11.82 -5.81
C ALA A 257 1.73 -12.64 -5.67
N ALA A 258 1.51 -13.27 -4.52
CA ALA A 258 0.26 -13.98 -4.23
C ALA A 258 -0.95 -13.03 -4.16
N ALA A 259 -0.80 -11.84 -3.57
CA ALA A 259 -1.85 -10.84 -3.48
C ALA A 259 -2.26 -10.28 -4.85
N LEU A 260 -1.29 -10.03 -5.74
CA LEU A 260 -1.52 -9.66 -7.14
C LEU A 260 -2.29 -10.76 -7.88
N THR A 261 -1.81 -12.00 -7.78
CA THR A 261 -2.45 -13.17 -8.40
C THR A 261 -3.90 -13.29 -7.93
N LYS A 262 -4.14 -13.18 -6.62
CA LYS A 262 -5.49 -13.20 -6.03
C LYS A 262 -6.37 -12.07 -6.58
N TRP A 263 -5.85 -10.87 -6.74
CA TRP A 263 -6.62 -9.73 -7.28
C TRP A 263 -7.01 -9.93 -8.75
N VAL A 264 -6.14 -10.57 -9.54
CA VAL A 264 -6.45 -10.97 -10.91
C VAL A 264 -7.50 -12.08 -10.95
N ASP A 265 -7.28 -13.15 -10.18
CA ASP A 265 -8.16 -14.34 -10.16
C ASP A 265 -9.57 -14.03 -9.65
N THR A 266 -9.70 -13.09 -8.69
CA THR A 266 -11.00 -12.64 -8.18
C THR A 266 -11.70 -11.62 -9.08
N GLY A 267 -11.09 -11.26 -10.22
CA GLY A 267 -11.68 -10.40 -11.24
C GLY A 267 -11.54 -8.89 -10.96
N GLY A 268 -10.87 -8.49 -9.88
CA GLY A 268 -10.69 -7.08 -9.53
C GLY A 268 -9.87 -6.32 -10.59
N TYR A 269 -8.75 -6.91 -11.03
CA TYR A 269 -7.96 -6.37 -12.13
C TYR A 269 -8.77 -6.32 -13.44
N GLY A 270 -9.43 -7.43 -13.79
CA GLY A 270 -10.23 -7.55 -15.01
C GLY A 270 -11.37 -6.53 -15.09
N ALA A 271 -12.00 -6.20 -13.96
CA ALA A 271 -13.06 -5.19 -13.91
C ALA A 271 -12.54 -3.80 -14.32
N ILE A 272 -11.37 -3.39 -13.81
CA ILE A 272 -10.76 -2.10 -14.17
C ILE A 272 -10.36 -2.10 -15.65
N MET A 273 -9.72 -3.18 -16.12
CA MET A 273 -9.35 -3.33 -17.53
C MET A 273 -10.56 -3.27 -18.48
N ALA A 274 -11.73 -3.69 -18.01
CA ALA A 274 -12.99 -3.60 -18.75
C ALA A 274 -13.69 -2.23 -18.69
N GLY A 275 -13.10 -1.24 -17.99
CA GLY A 275 -13.69 0.09 -17.81
C GLY A 275 -14.58 0.26 -16.58
N ASN A 276 -14.67 -0.76 -15.72
CA ASN A 276 -15.50 -0.72 -14.51
C ASN A 276 -14.64 -0.33 -13.31
N TYR A 277 -14.42 0.98 -13.12
CA TYR A 277 -13.64 1.52 -12.01
C TYR A 277 -14.26 2.81 -11.45
N PRO A 278 -14.03 3.13 -10.17
CA PRO A 278 -14.50 4.37 -9.57
C PRO A 278 -13.86 5.59 -10.23
N LEU A 279 -14.63 6.66 -10.40
CA LEU A 279 -14.17 7.91 -10.99
C LEU A 279 -13.90 8.96 -9.91
N LYS A 280 -12.89 9.81 -10.12
CA LYS A 280 -12.55 10.93 -9.21
C LYS A 280 -13.73 11.86 -8.94
N GLY A 281 -14.61 12.05 -9.94
CA GLY A 281 -15.80 12.88 -9.82
C GLY A 281 -16.77 12.40 -8.74
N ASP A 282 -16.76 11.10 -8.43
CA ASP A 282 -17.68 10.47 -7.47
C ASP A 282 -17.10 10.38 -6.05
N ASP A 283 -15.85 10.81 -5.85
CA ASP A 283 -15.16 10.66 -4.56
C ASP A 283 -15.78 11.50 -3.44
N ALA A 284 -16.32 12.68 -3.76
CA ALA A 284 -17.00 13.53 -2.79
C ALA A 284 -18.33 12.94 -2.28
N THR A 285 -18.99 12.12 -3.10
CA THR A 285 -20.29 11.50 -2.81
C THR A 285 -20.18 10.05 -2.35
N ALA A 286 -18.97 9.49 -2.36
CA ALA A 286 -18.71 8.13 -1.93
C ALA A 286 -19.11 7.94 -0.47
N SER A 287 -20.04 7.01 -0.22
CA SER A 287 -20.47 6.76 1.15
C SER A 287 -19.37 6.06 1.93
N TRP A 288 -18.95 6.68 3.03
CA TRP A 288 -18.04 6.09 4.02
C TRP A 288 -18.49 4.69 4.48
N THR A 289 -19.81 4.41 4.47
CA THR A 289 -20.34 3.08 4.82
C THR A 289 -19.95 2.00 3.82
N ASP A 290 -19.83 2.34 2.53
CA ASP A 290 -19.52 1.39 1.49
C ASP A 290 -18.07 0.92 1.61
N ASP A 291 -17.17 1.84 1.92
CA ASP A 291 -15.76 1.55 2.19
C ASP A 291 -15.59 0.65 3.42
N VAL A 292 -16.33 0.92 4.50
CA VAL A 292 -16.33 0.08 5.72
C VAL A 292 -16.91 -1.31 5.43
N SER A 293 -17.95 -1.40 4.59
CA SER A 293 -18.55 -2.69 4.21
C SER A 293 -17.64 -3.52 3.31
N ALA A 294 -16.89 -2.89 2.40
CA ALA A 294 -15.93 -3.55 1.52
C ALA A 294 -14.73 -4.06 2.32
N ALA A 295 -14.25 -3.26 3.27
CA ALA A 295 -13.26 -3.68 4.25
C ALA A 295 -13.73 -4.84 5.11
N ALA A 296 -14.92 -4.75 5.70
CA ALA A 296 -15.47 -5.81 6.55
C ALA A 296 -15.63 -7.14 5.79
N ARG A 297 -16.09 -7.09 4.53
CA ARG A 297 -16.13 -8.26 3.63
C ARG A 297 -14.73 -8.81 3.38
N HIS A 298 -13.77 -7.96 3.04
CA HIS A 298 -12.39 -8.39 2.80
C HIS A 298 -11.74 -9.06 4.03
N TYR A 299 -11.93 -8.50 5.24
CA TYR A 299 -11.43 -9.12 6.47
C TYR A 299 -12.18 -10.41 6.81
N LYS A 300 -13.50 -10.45 6.61
CA LYS A 300 -14.30 -11.66 6.82
C LYS A 300 -13.86 -12.76 5.87
N ASP A 301 -13.78 -12.48 4.57
CA ASP A 301 -13.36 -13.44 3.54
C ASP A 301 -11.92 -13.88 3.78
N GLY A 302 -11.03 -12.94 4.14
CA GLY A 302 -9.65 -13.22 4.50
C GLY A 302 -9.53 -14.13 5.73
N PHE A 303 -10.34 -13.90 6.77
CA PHE A 303 -10.40 -14.74 7.97
C PHE A 303 -10.99 -16.12 7.67
N ASP A 304 -12.12 -16.17 6.95
CA ASP A 304 -12.83 -17.40 6.62
C ASP A 304 -11.98 -18.30 5.69
N GLN A 305 -11.25 -17.71 4.74
CA GLN A 305 -10.40 -18.42 3.77
C GLN A 305 -8.95 -18.58 4.22
N SER A 306 -8.54 -18.02 5.37
CA SER A 306 -7.14 -18.07 5.80
C SER A 306 -6.70 -19.50 6.07
N ASN A 307 -5.53 -19.83 5.53
CA ASN A 307 -4.85 -21.09 5.79
C ASN A 307 -3.78 -20.98 6.90
N ASP A 308 -3.59 -19.77 7.45
CA ASP A 308 -2.62 -19.52 8.50
C ASP A 308 -2.99 -20.31 9.79
N PRO A 309 -2.05 -21.06 10.40
CA PRO A 309 -2.33 -21.89 11.56
C PRO A 309 -2.89 -21.13 12.79
N LEU A 310 -2.50 -19.88 12.99
CA LEU A 310 -3.03 -19.04 14.08
C LEU A 310 -4.47 -18.64 13.79
N ILE A 311 -4.76 -18.22 12.56
CA ILE A 311 -6.14 -17.86 12.16
C ILE A 311 -7.05 -19.10 12.14
N ARG A 312 -6.58 -20.22 11.59
CA ARG A 312 -7.29 -21.52 11.63
C ARG A 312 -7.54 -21.96 13.07
N GLY A 313 -6.55 -21.86 13.96
CA GLY A 313 -6.72 -22.20 15.37
C GLY A 313 -7.77 -21.35 16.08
N ILE A 314 -7.86 -20.05 15.76
CA ILE A 314 -8.91 -19.15 16.28
C ILE A 314 -10.28 -19.53 15.70
N ARG A 315 -10.36 -19.81 14.40
CA ARG A 315 -11.59 -20.18 13.70
C ARG A 315 -12.14 -21.54 14.16
N ASP A 316 -11.27 -22.53 14.29
CA ASP A 316 -11.61 -23.95 14.49
C ASP A 316 -11.64 -24.31 16.00
N GLY A 317 -11.04 -23.51 16.88
CA GLY A 317 -10.75 -23.85 18.28
C GLY A 317 -11.51 -23.07 19.37
N LEU A 318 -12.44 -22.16 19.05
CA LEU A 318 -13.16 -21.34 20.04
C LEU A 318 -14.69 -21.37 19.86
N GLY A 319 -15.28 -22.56 19.95
CA GLY A 319 -16.74 -22.77 19.99
C GLY A 319 -17.49 -22.14 21.17
N GLY A 320 -16.81 -21.40 22.06
CA GLY A 320 -17.42 -20.64 23.17
C GLY A 320 -17.20 -19.12 23.13
N VAL A 321 -16.45 -18.60 22.15
CA VAL A 321 -16.18 -17.14 22.00
C VAL A 321 -16.81 -16.57 20.72
N ILE A 322 -17.27 -17.42 19.81
CA ILE A 322 -17.96 -17.03 18.56
C ILE A 322 -19.27 -16.28 18.85
N ASP A 323 -20.00 -16.61 19.92
CA ASP A 323 -21.16 -15.83 20.35
C ASP A 323 -20.77 -14.41 20.78
N GLY A 324 -19.57 -14.23 21.37
CA GLY A 324 -19.07 -12.94 21.83
C GLY A 324 -18.57 -12.02 20.72
N VAL A 325 -17.92 -12.55 19.67
CA VAL A 325 -17.45 -11.74 18.53
C VAL A 325 -18.58 -11.45 17.55
N GLY A 326 -19.46 -12.42 17.31
CA GLY A 326 -20.71 -12.21 16.59
C GLY A 326 -21.59 -11.17 17.28
N GLN A 327 -21.83 -11.29 18.59
CA GLN A 327 -22.56 -10.28 19.34
C GLN A 327 -21.79 -8.95 19.46
N ALA A 328 -20.45 -8.93 19.53
CA ALA A 328 -19.70 -7.68 19.56
C ALA A 328 -19.80 -6.92 18.23
N ALA A 329 -19.69 -7.60 17.09
CA ALA A 329 -19.88 -7.00 15.77
C ALA A 329 -21.33 -6.52 15.55
N THR A 330 -22.32 -7.33 15.94
CA THR A 330 -23.74 -6.97 15.83
C THR A 330 -24.10 -5.85 16.81
N SER A 331 -23.57 -5.87 18.04
CA SER A 331 -23.78 -4.82 19.05
C SER A 331 -23.11 -3.50 18.67
N ALA A 332 -21.97 -3.54 17.97
CA ALA A 332 -21.30 -2.35 17.43
C ALA A 332 -22.11 -1.75 16.27
N ALA A 333 -22.65 -2.58 15.38
CA ALA A 333 -23.57 -2.15 14.32
C ALA A 333 -24.87 -1.56 14.89
N ASP A 334 -25.47 -2.19 15.91
CA ASP A 334 -26.70 -1.72 16.57
C ASP A 334 -26.48 -0.49 17.44
N SER A 335 -25.33 -0.35 18.08
CA SER A 335 -24.90 0.84 18.81
C SER A 335 -24.69 2.03 17.86
N MET A 336 -24.09 1.78 16.69
CA MET A 336 -23.95 2.79 15.64
C MET A 336 -25.30 3.16 15.01
N GLY A 337 -26.17 2.19 14.72
CA GLY A 337 -27.51 2.42 14.21
C GLY A 337 -28.37 3.27 15.16
N ARG A 338 -28.28 3.00 16.48
CA ARG A 338 -28.94 3.79 17.52
C ARG A 338 -28.41 5.23 17.60
N LYS A 339 -27.09 5.42 17.54
CA LYS A 339 -26.48 6.77 17.53
C LYS A 339 -26.84 7.57 16.29
N ILE A 340 -26.96 6.94 15.12
CA ILE A 340 -27.41 7.59 13.87
C ILE A 340 -28.89 7.97 13.97
N ALA A 341 -29.72 7.09 14.55
CA ALA A 341 -31.13 7.36 14.77
C ALA A 341 -31.38 8.47 15.81
N GLU A 342 -30.56 8.54 16.87
CA GLU A 342 -30.58 9.62 17.87
C GLU A 342 -30.12 10.96 17.27
N TRP A 343 -29.06 10.95 16.45
CA TRP A 343 -28.59 12.13 15.74
C TRP A 343 -29.65 12.69 14.77
N ARG A 344 -30.35 11.83 14.02
CA ARG A 344 -31.47 12.24 13.15
C ARG A 344 -32.66 12.79 13.95
N ARG A 345 -32.91 12.29 15.15
CA ARG A 345 -34.01 12.75 16.01
C ARG A 345 -33.71 14.11 16.62
N ASN A 346 -32.46 14.34 17.03
CA ASN A 346 -32.01 15.61 17.62
C ASN A 346 -31.85 16.73 16.57
N ASN A 347 -31.55 16.38 15.32
CA ASN A 347 -31.46 17.36 14.22
C ASN A 347 -32.78 17.57 13.45
N GLY A 348 -33.86 16.88 13.83
CA GLY A 348 -35.19 17.05 13.26
C GLY A 348 -36.15 17.92 14.09
N GLN A 349 -35.68 18.54 15.18
CA GLN A 349 -36.50 19.37 16.08
C GLN A 349 -36.14 20.86 16.06
N SER A 350 -35.54 21.35 14.98
CA SER A 350 -35.21 22.78 14.80
C SER A 350 -35.93 23.45 13.64
N GLU A 351 -37.07 22.90 13.20
CA GLU A 351 -38.00 23.56 12.29
C GLU A 351 -39.45 23.31 12.72
N GLU A 352 -39.86 23.96 13.81
CA GLU A 352 -41.20 24.47 14.13
C GLU A 352 -41.02 25.55 15.21
#